data_AF-A0A4T0VJV8-F1
#
_entry.id   AF-A0A4T0VJV8-F1
#
_cell.length_a   1.000
_cell.length_b   1.000
_cell.length_c   1.000
_cell.angle_alpha   90.00
_cell.angle_beta   90.00
_cell.angle_gamma   90.00
#
_symmetry.space_group_name_H-M   'P 1'
#
loop_
_entity.id
_entity.type
_entity.pdbx_description
1 polymer ?
#
loop_
_entity_poly.entity_id
_entity_poly.type
_entity_poly.pdbx_seq_one_letter_code
_entity_poly.pdbx_strand_id
1 'polypeptide(L)'
;MTLEAERVVLATGAWTNRVVPGVGHAVAASAQPVGFIRLSDDEAERVRDMPVMVNMSTGVFCFPPTPGTNLLKVARHGFGYATEFEAEAPTVASHGDDGDGNGNREAAGGGMRRTVSSPKLVGSNAASGFLPRDADEGLRDGVRLFFPEFAEREWVYRRLCWYTDTPEGDFVVDYHPDLEGLFFATGGAGHAFKFLPVIGTHVADCFERKASTALRDKWRLRRAVGGETTLRMAGDGSRAGPALRKLSPQEQAKL
;
A
#
# COMPACT_ATOMS: atom_id res chain seq x y z
N MET A 1 -4.23 18.51 -19.54
CA MET A 1 -5.43 17.91 -20.15
C MET A 1 -6.37 17.54 -19.03
N THR A 2 -7.64 17.92 -19.12
CA THR A 2 -8.68 17.56 -18.16
C THR A 2 -9.55 16.48 -18.80
N LEU A 3 -9.94 15.47 -18.02
CA LEU A 3 -10.88 14.42 -18.41
C LEU A 3 -12.12 14.53 -17.53
N GLU A 4 -13.30 14.60 -18.14
CA GLU A 4 -14.57 14.74 -17.44
C GLU A 4 -15.37 13.43 -17.51
N ALA A 5 -16.01 13.07 -16.40
CA ALA A 5 -16.86 11.90 -16.29
C ALA A 5 -17.92 12.09 -15.20
N GLU A 6 -19.09 11.48 -15.35
CA GLU A 6 -20.15 11.51 -14.33
C GLU A 6 -19.74 10.74 -13.06
N ARG A 7 -18.91 9.71 -13.22
CA ARG A 7 -18.38 8.86 -12.16
C ARG A 7 -16.91 8.59 -12.38
N VAL A 8 -16.12 8.62 -11.30
CA VAL A 8 -14.69 8.34 -11.31
C VAL A 8 -14.41 7.18 -10.36
N VAL A 9 -13.91 6.07 -10.89
CA VAL A 9 -13.45 4.93 -10.08
C VAL A 9 -11.96 5.06 -9.80
N LEU A 10 -11.61 5.29 -8.54
CA LEU A 10 -10.24 5.43 -8.08
C LEU A 10 -9.67 4.08 -7.61
N ALA A 11 -8.95 3.42 -8.52
CA ALA A 11 -8.23 2.17 -8.28
C ALA A 11 -6.70 2.38 -8.20
N THR A 12 -6.27 3.46 -7.54
CA THR A 12 -4.86 3.92 -7.55
C THR A 12 -3.98 3.31 -6.47
N GLY A 13 -4.39 2.20 -5.84
CA GLY A 13 -3.60 1.50 -4.82
C GLY A 13 -2.92 2.44 -3.81
N ALA A 14 -1.59 2.31 -3.65
CA ALA A 14 -0.81 3.03 -2.64
C ALA A 14 -0.72 4.55 -2.86
N TRP A 15 -1.22 5.06 -3.99
CA TRP A 15 -1.32 6.50 -4.25
C TRP A 15 -2.64 7.10 -3.76
N THR A 16 -3.62 6.29 -3.33
CA THR A 16 -4.99 6.74 -3.01
C THR A 16 -5.03 7.90 -2.02
N ASN A 17 -4.35 7.78 -0.87
CA ASN A 17 -4.32 8.82 0.18
C ASN A 17 -3.55 10.09 -0.21
N ARG A 18 -2.74 10.03 -1.27
CA ARG A 18 -2.05 11.18 -1.85
C ARG A 18 -2.91 11.90 -2.89
N VAL A 19 -3.69 11.14 -3.67
CA VAL A 19 -4.58 11.67 -4.72
C VAL A 19 -5.88 12.22 -4.14
N VAL A 20 -6.43 11.58 -3.10
CA VAL A 20 -7.63 12.06 -2.42
C VAL A 20 -7.27 12.42 -0.97
N PRO A 21 -7.14 13.70 -0.64
CA PRO A 21 -6.86 14.14 0.72
C PRO A 21 -8.01 13.77 1.68
N GLY A 22 -7.68 13.57 2.96
CA GLY A 22 -8.70 13.36 4.00
C GLY A 22 -9.18 11.91 4.20
N VAL A 23 -8.64 10.95 3.46
CA VAL A 23 -8.92 9.51 3.67
C VAL A 23 -7.82 8.77 4.45
N GLY A 24 -6.87 9.51 5.04
CA GLY A 24 -5.72 8.96 5.76
C GLY A 24 -6.08 8.11 6.98
N HIS A 25 -7.29 8.27 7.54
CA HIS A 25 -7.84 7.42 8.60
C HIS A 25 -8.29 6.05 8.08
N ALA A 26 -8.63 5.93 6.80
CA ALA A 26 -9.17 4.73 6.19
C ALA A 26 -8.11 3.94 5.41
N VAL A 27 -7.16 4.62 4.77
CA VAL A 27 -6.11 4.00 3.98
C VAL A 27 -4.74 4.63 4.20
N ALA A 28 -3.69 3.81 4.27
CA ALA A 28 -2.31 4.28 4.30
C ALA A 28 -1.38 3.39 3.46
N ALA A 29 -0.36 3.99 2.85
CA ALA A 29 0.63 3.23 2.11
C ALA A 29 1.74 2.73 3.03
N SER A 30 2.11 1.45 2.89
CA SER A 30 3.33 0.89 3.47
C SER A 30 4.11 0.11 2.43
N ALA A 31 5.42 0.18 2.49
CA ALA A 31 6.31 -0.52 1.58
C ALA A 31 6.89 -1.78 2.24
N GLN A 32 7.00 -2.87 1.48
CA GLN A 32 7.46 -4.18 1.95
C GLN A 32 8.68 -4.62 1.11
N PRO A 33 9.75 -5.17 1.73
CA PRO A 33 10.95 -5.55 1.01
C PRO A 33 10.76 -6.87 0.27
N VAL A 34 11.30 -6.93 -0.95
CA VAL A 34 11.35 -8.13 -1.79
C VAL A 34 12.75 -8.23 -2.39
N GLY A 35 13.32 -9.43 -2.39
CA GLY A 35 14.60 -9.77 -2.99
C GLY A 35 14.50 -11.03 -3.85
N PHE A 36 15.37 -11.13 -4.84
CA PHE A 36 15.43 -12.25 -5.77
C PHE A 36 16.88 -12.73 -5.91
N ILE A 37 17.06 -14.03 -5.73
CA ILE A 37 18.33 -14.73 -5.93
C ILE A 37 18.21 -15.58 -7.19
N ARG A 38 19.24 -15.60 -8.03
CA ARG A 38 19.32 -16.55 -9.15
C ARG A 38 20.00 -17.83 -8.69
N LEU A 39 19.30 -18.93 -8.91
CA LEU A 39 19.80 -20.29 -8.72
C LEU A 39 20.40 -20.82 -10.03
N SER A 40 21.37 -21.72 -9.94
CA SER A 40 21.74 -22.57 -11.07
C SER A 40 20.59 -23.52 -11.44
N ASP A 41 20.68 -24.17 -12.60
CA ASP A 41 19.67 -25.15 -13.00
C ASP A 41 19.57 -26.31 -12.00
N ASP A 42 20.70 -26.84 -11.54
CA ASP A 42 20.75 -27.92 -10.53
C ASP A 42 20.19 -27.47 -9.17
N GLU A 43 20.51 -26.24 -8.74
CA GLU A 43 19.97 -25.66 -7.50
C GLU A 43 18.46 -25.47 -7.60
N ALA A 44 17.97 -24.96 -8.73
CA ALA A 44 16.55 -24.74 -8.96
C ALA A 44 15.77 -26.06 -9.06
N GLU A 45 16.35 -27.09 -9.68
CA GLU A 45 15.74 -28.43 -9.75
C GLU A 45 15.49 -29.00 -8.37
N ARG A 46 16.50 -28.93 -7.48
CA ARG A 46 16.41 -29.46 -6.11
C ARG A 46 15.26 -28.88 -5.29
N VAL A 47 14.90 -27.61 -5.53
CA VAL A 47 13.88 -26.90 -4.75
C VAL A 47 12.66 -26.52 -5.59
N ARG A 48 12.53 -27.09 -6.80
CA ARG A 48 11.45 -26.77 -7.74
C ARG A 48 10.06 -27.02 -7.16
N ASP A 49 9.90 -28.15 -6.48
CA ASP A 49 8.61 -28.62 -5.95
C ASP A 49 8.41 -28.27 -4.47
N MET A 50 9.24 -27.38 -3.91
CA MET A 50 9.05 -26.91 -2.55
C MET A 50 7.70 -26.20 -2.40
N PRO A 51 7.05 -26.22 -1.23
CA PRO A 51 5.87 -25.40 -1.00
C PRO A 51 6.26 -23.92 -0.93
N VAL A 52 5.26 -23.03 -1.03
CA VAL A 52 5.43 -21.66 -0.53
C VAL A 52 5.69 -21.75 0.97
N MET A 53 6.85 -21.24 1.40
CA MET A 53 7.24 -21.25 2.80
C MET A 53 6.96 -19.89 3.43
N VAL A 54 6.43 -19.89 4.66
CA VAL A 54 6.17 -18.68 5.43
C VAL A 54 6.55 -18.90 6.89
N ASN A 55 7.28 -17.95 7.45
CA ASN A 55 7.51 -17.86 8.88
C ASN A 55 6.65 -16.73 9.44
N MET A 56 5.58 -17.10 10.15
CA MET A 56 4.63 -16.13 10.71
C MET A 56 5.22 -15.27 11.83
N SER A 57 6.31 -15.70 12.47
CA SER A 57 6.97 -14.93 13.54
C SER A 57 7.84 -13.79 12.99
N THR A 58 8.44 -13.97 11.82
CA THR A 58 9.28 -12.95 11.17
C THR A 58 8.57 -12.23 10.02
N GLY A 59 7.51 -12.83 9.49
CA GLY A 59 6.78 -12.40 8.32
C GLY A 59 7.47 -12.74 7.00
N VAL A 60 8.61 -13.43 7.03
CA VAL A 60 9.36 -13.76 5.80
C VAL A 60 8.70 -14.94 5.10
N PHE A 61 8.58 -14.84 3.79
CA PHE A 61 8.04 -15.89 2.93
C PHE A 61 8.85 -16.02 1.63
N CYS A 62 8.82 -17.22 1.07
CA CYS A 62 9.53 -17.58 -0.14
C CYS A 62 8.65 -18.42 -1.07
N PHE A 63 8.78 -18.20 -2.37
CA PHE A 63 8.11 -18.99 -3.41
C PHE A 63 9.12 -19.92 -4.08
N PRO A 64 8.64 -21.03 -4.66
CA PRO A 64 9.42 -21.84 -5.60
C PRO A 64 10.17 -20.99 -6.62
N PRO A 65 11.35 -21.43 -7.09
CA PRO A 65 12.05 -20.73 -8.15
C PRO A 65 11.13 -20.54 -9.36
N THR A 66 11.13 -19.34 -9.92
CA THR A 66 10.26 -19.03 -11.06
C THR A 66 10.70 -19.85 -12.28
N PRO A 67 9.84 -20.69 -12.87
CA PRO A 67 10.18 -21.51 -14.03
C PRO A 67 10.75 -20.68 -15.19
N GLY A 68 11.80 -21.19 -15.84
CA GLY A 68 12.49 -20.54 -16.96
C GLY A 68 13.43 -19.39 -16.58
N THR A 69 13.42 -18.93 -15.32
CA THR A 69 14.36 -17.88 -14.85
C THR A 69 15.20 -18.30 -13.65
N ASN A 70 14.78 -19.34 -12.93
CA ASN A 70 15.39 -19.84 -11.70
C ASN A 70 15.56 -18.77 -10.62
N LEU A 71 14.66 -17.77 -10.62
CA LEU A 71 14.64 -16.72 -9.62
C LEU A 71 13.88 -17.20 -8.38
N LEU A 72 14.61 -17.36 -7.29
CA LEU A 72 14.07 -17.59 -5.96
C LEU A 72 13.65 -16.25 -5.35
N LYS A 73 12.34 -16.05 -5.17
CA LYS A 73 11.78 -14.82 -4.60
C LYS A 73 11.65 -14.97 -3.09
N VAL A 74 12.21 -14.01 -2.34
CA VAL A 74 12.04 -13.87 -0.89
C VAL A 74 11.43 -12.51 -0.60
N ALA A 75 10.45 -12.47 0.28
CA ALA A 75 9.77 -11.24 0.66
C ALA A 75 9.44 -11.26 2.15
N ARG A 76 9.16 -10.08 2.72
CA ARG A 76 8.72 -9.98 4.12
C ARG A 76 7.42 -9.20 4.20
N HIS A 77 6.44 -9.77 4.90
CA HIS A 77 5.19 -9.12 5.25
C HIS A 77 5.23 -8.68 6.72
N GLY A 78 5.35 -7.38 6.96
CA GLY A 78 5.32 -6.80 8.29
C GLY A 78 4.64 -5.44 8.29
N PHE A 79 4.89 -4.64 9.33
CA PHE A 79 4.38 -3.26 9.36
C PHE A 79 4.99 -2.38 8.28
N GLY A 80 6.21 -2.70 7.83
CA GLY A 80 6.82 -2.14 6.62
C GLY A 80 7.49 -0.79 6.80
N TYR A 81 7.59 -0.06 5.69
CA TYR A 81 8.28 1.22 5.60
C TYR A 81 7.34 2.32 5.10
N ALA A 82 7.42 3.49 5.71
CA ALA A 82 6.66 4.67 5.30
C ALA A 82 7.57 5.74 4.70
N THR A 83 7.04 6.47 3.73
CA THR A 83 7.64 7.70 3.18
C THR A 83 6.87 8.92 3.67
N GLU A 84 7.35 10.09 3.29
CA GLU A 84 6.68 11.36 3.55
C GLU A 84 6.52 12.15 2.26
N PHE A 85 5.26 12.40 1.88
CA PHE A 85 4.87 13.28 0.79
C PHE A 85 3.81 14.26 1.26
N GLU A 86 3.86 15.49 0.74
CA GLU A 86 2.74 16.44 0.92
C GLU A 86 1.53 15.92 0.16
N ALA A 87 0.40 15.76 0.86
CA ALA A 87 -0.90 15.59 0.23
C ALA A 87 -1.43 16.97 -0.14
N GLU A 88 -2.13 17.08 -1.27
CA GLU A 88 -2.82 18.32 -1.62
C GLU A 88 -3.82 18.67 -0.50
N ALA A 89 -4.00 19.97 -0.22
CA ALA A 89 -5.04 20.38 0.72
C ALA A 89 -6.40 20.07 0.09
N PRO A 90 -7.40 19.60 0.84
CA PRO A 90 -8.76 19.55 0.31
C PRO A 90 -9.15 20.98 -0.08
N THR A 91 -9.41 21.22 -1.36
CA THR A 91 -10.11 22.42 -1.80
C THR A 91 -11.56 22.26 -1.39
N VAL A 92 -11.86 22.59 -0.13
CA VAL A 92 -13.26 22.77 0.28
C VAL A 92 -13.74 23.99 -0.49
N ALA A 93 -14.50 23.77 -1.57
CA ALA A 93 -15.30 24.83 -2.14
C ALA A 93 -16.31 25.20 -1.05
N SER A 94 -16.05 26.28 -0.32
CA SER A 94 -17.09 26.89 0.49
C SER A 94 -18.20 27.30 -0.47
N HIS A 95 -19.32 26.61 -0.44
CA HIS A 95 -20.56 27.19 -0.95
C HIS A 95 -20.80 28.46 -0.14
N GLY A 96 -20.50 29.61 -0.75
CA GLY A 96 -20.79 30.91 -0.18
C GLY A 96 -22.29 31.03 -0.02
N ASP A 97 -22.73 31.16 1.22
CA ASP A 97 -23.96 31.87 1.53
C ASP A 97 -23.66 33.35 1.28
N ASP A 98 -24.30 33.92 0.26
CA ASP A 98 -24.19 35.34 -0.08
C ASP A 98 -24.89 36.17 1.00
N GLY A 99 -24.17 36.40 2.10
CA GLY A 99 -24.55 37.27 3.20
C GLY A 99 -23.64 38.50 3.27
N ASP A 100 -24.24 39.67 3.06
CA ASP A 100 -23.67 41.01 3.12
C ASP A 100 -22.74 41.30 4.32
N GLY A 101 -21.72 42.13 4.08
CA GLY A 101 -21.24 43.09 5.09
C GLY A 101 -19.82 42.91 5.63
N ASN A 102 -18.88 43.60 4.98
CA ASN A 102 -17.73 44.32 5.56
C ASN A 102 -17.07 43.77 6.85
N GLY A 103 -15.94 43.07 6.71
CA GLY A 103 -15.01 42.80 7.79
C GLY A 103 -13.66 42.34 7.24
N ASN A 104 -12.56 42.95 7.69
CA ASN A 104 -11.18 42.62 7.37
C ASN A 104 -10.95 41.10 7.33
N ARG A 105 -10.79 40.53 6.13
CA ARG A 105 -10.25 39.17 5.96
C ARG A 105 -8.73 39.26 5.99
N GLU A 106 -8.16 39.26 7.19
CA GLU A 106 -6.81 38.73 7.36
C GLU A 106 -6.81 37.30 6.84
N ALA A 107 -6.00 37.05 5.81
CA ALA A 107 -5.80 35.73 5.26
C ALA A 107 -5.18 34.82 6.33
N ALA A 108 -6.02 34.10 7.07
CA ALA A 108 -5.63 32.94 7.85
C ALA A 108 -5.29 31.77 6.90
N GLY A 109 -4.28 31.97 6.06
CA GLY A 109 -3.73 30.99 5.11
C GLY A 109 -2.79 30.00 5.80
N GLY A 110 -3.16 29.49 6.98
CA GLY A 110 -2.41 28.49 7.73
C GLY A 110 -2.98 27.10 7.53
N GLY A 111 -3.19 26.67 6.28
CA GLY A 111 -3.61 25.29 6.01
C GLY A 111 -2.53 24.32 6.50
N MET A 112 -2.83 23.52 7.52
CA MET A 112 -1.94 22.49 8.03
C MET A 112 -1.53 21.57 6.87
N ARG A 113 -0.29 21.68 6.40
CA ARG A 113 0.29 20.76 5.41
C ARG A 113 0.19 19.34 5.96
N ARG A 114 -0.67 18.52 5.36
CA ARG A 114 -0.81 17.12 5.75
C ARG A 114 0.20 16.30 4.97
N THR A 115 1.00 15.52 5.68
CA THR A 115 1.91 14.56 5.06
C THR A 115 1.32 13.16 5.11
N VAL A 116 1.55 12.40 4.04
CA VAL A 116 1.09 11.02 3.89
C VAL A 116 2.23 10.13 3.41
N SER A 117 2.19 8.87 3.81
CA SER A 117 3.01 7.84 3.18
C SER A 117 2.42 7.46 1.83
N SER A 118 3.25 7.42 0.79
CA SER A 118 2.84 7.13 -0.59
C SER A 118 4.08 6.79 -1.45
N PRO A 119 3.97 6.06 -2.57
CA PRO A 119 5.07 5.95 -3.50
C PRO A 119 5.35 7.29 -4.21
N LYS A 120 6.49 7.37 -4.91
CA LYS A 120 6.70 8.43 -5.92
C LYS A 120 5.61 8.32 -7.00
N LEU A 121 5.12 9.45 -7.51
CA LEU A 121 4.16 9.47 -8.63
C LEU A 121 4.80 9.00 -9.93
N VAL A 122 6.09 9.31 -10.12
CA VAL A 122 6.86 8.96 -11.31
C VAL A 122 8.11 8.19 -10.89
N GLY A 123 8.32 7.03 -11.51
CA GLY A 123 9.44 6.13 -11.21
C GLY A 123 9.22 5.21 -10.01
N SER A 124 10.15 4.29 -9.78
CA SER A 124 10.22 3.44 -8.58
C SER A 124 11.62 2.90 -8.33
N ASN A 125 11.88 2.45 -7.11
CA ASN A 125 13.17 1.88 -6.69
C ASN A 125 13.50 0.52 -7.31
N ALA A 126 12.62 -0.01 -8.16
CA ALA A 126 12.90 -1.18 -8.99
C ALA A 126 14.23 -1.05 -9.75
N ALA A 127 14.54 0.15 -10.28
CA ALA A 127 15.74 0.38 -11.07
C ALA A 127 17.00 0.56 -10.20
N SER A 128 16.88 1.16 -9.01
CA SER A 128 18.03 1.43 -8.13
C SER A 128 18.44 0.20 -7.31
N GLY A 129 17.53 -0.77 -7.14
CA GLY A 129 17.78 -1.92 -6.29
C GLY A 129 17.98 -1.53 -4.82
N PHE A 130 17.53 -0.34 -4.40
CA PHE A 130 17.75 0.12 -3.04
C PHE A 130 16.78 -0.56 -2.06
N LEU A 131 17.33 -1.11 -0.98
CA LEU A 131 16.61 -1.45 0.23
C LEU A 131 17.25 -0.73 1.43
N PRO A 132 16.44 -0.31 2.41
CA PRO A 132 16.98 0.05 3.71
C PRO A 132 17.73 -1.12 4.35
N ARG A 133 18.77 -0.82 5.13
CA ARG A 133 19.69 -1.84 5.68
C ARG A 133 18.95 -2.92 6.49
N ASP A 134 18.07 -2.50 7.38
CA ASP A 134 17.25 -3.39 8.20
C ASP A 134 16.27 -4.25 7.37
N ALA A 135 15.84 -3.73 6.23
CA ALA A 135 14.99 -4.47 5.30
C ALA A 135 15.77 -5.59 4.59
N ASP A 136 17.00 -5.27 4.17
CA ASP A 136 17.92 -6.23 3.56
C ASP A 136 18.34 -7.33 4.55
N GLU A 137 18.72 -6.94 5.78
CA GLU A 137 19.05 -7.85 6.87
C GLU A 137 17.89 -8.81 7.18
N GLY A 138 16.65 -8.30 7.27
CA GLY A 138 15.48 -9.14 7.51
C GLY A 138 15.18 -10.13 6.37
N LEU A 139 15.44 -9.77 5.11
CA LEU A 139 15.36 -10.72 4.00
C LEU A 139 16.47 -11.77 4.07
N ARG A 140 17.70 -11.36 4.39
CA ARG A 140 18.87 -12.24 4.52
C ARG A 140 18.70 -13.26 5.63
N ASP A 141 18.14 -12.87 6.76
CA ASP A 141 17.81 -13.78 7.85
C ASP A 141 16.76 -14.82 7.44
N GLY A 142 15.79 -14.42 6.61
CA GLY A 142 14.85 -15.34 6.00
C GLY A 142 15.48 -16.33 5.02
N VAL A 143 16.43 -15.86 4.20
CA VAL A 143 17.22 -16.76 3.33
C VAL A 143 18.03 -17.73 4.18
N ARG A 144 18.74 -17.27 5.21
CA ARG A 144 19.49 -18.13 6.14
C ARG A 144 18.62 -19.19 6.81
N LEU A 145 17.38 -18.83 7.14
CA LEU A 145 16.44 -19.74 7.76
C LEU A 145 15.96 -20.82 6.79
N PHE A 146 15.61 -20.46 5.56
CA PHE A 146 15.00 -21.38 4.59
C PHE A 146 16.01 -22.13 3.73
N PHE A 147 17.10 -21.46 3.34
CA PHE A 147 18.16 -21.94 2.45
C PHE A 147 19.53 -21.43 2.91
N PRO A 148 20.10 -22.01 3.97
CA PRO A 148 21.41 -21.62 4.50
C PRO A 148 22.50 -21.54 3.41
N GLU A 149 22.44 -22.42 2.40
CA GLU A 149 23.40 -22.44 1.28
C GLU A 149 23.34 -21.20 0.37
N PHE A 150 22.24 -20.44 0.40
CA PHE A 150 22.06 -19.23 -0.42
C PHE A 150 22.13 -17.94 0.40
N ALA A 151 22.42 -18.03 1.71
CA ALA A 151 22.41 -16.91 2.65
C ALA A 151 23.14 -15.65 2.13
N GLU A 152 24.33 -15.85 1.55
CA GLU A 152 25.21 -14.78 1.09
C GLU A 152 25.17 -14.56 -0.43
N ARG A 153 24.26 -15.24 -1.15
CA ARG A 153 24.13 -15.10 -2.61
C ARG A 153 23.65 -13.70 -2.98
N GLU A 154 24.29 -13.05 -3.94
CA GLU A 154 23.93 -11.68 -4.33
C GLU A 154 22.47 -11.58 -4.79
N TRP A 155 21.84 -10.44 -4.49
CA TRP A 155 20.52 -10.12 -5.02
C TRP A 155 20.66 -9.75 -6.49
N VAL A 156 19.98 -10.49 -7.38
CA VAL A 156 19.86 -10.10 -8.79
C VAL A 156 18.89 -8.95 -8.96
N TYR A 157 17.87 -8.90 -8.11
CA TYR A 157 16.89 -7.83 -8.08
C TYR A 157 16.33 -7.69 -6.66
N ARG A 158 16.09 -6.45 -6.22
CA ARG A 158 15.42 -6.17 -4.96
C ARG A 158 14.71 -4.82 -5.02
N ARG A 159 13.62 -4.68 -4.29
CA ARG A 159 12.82 -3.44 -4.27
C ARG A 159 11.90 -3.37 -3.07
N LEU A 160 11.33 -2.19 -2.86
CA LEU A 160 10.18 -2.02 -1.98
C LEU A 160 8.91 -2.14 -2.83
N CYS A 161 8.00 -3.01 -2.40
CA CYS A 161 6.68 -3.19 -3.00
C CYS A 161 5.63 -2.49 -2.13
N TRP A 162 4.76 -1.69 -2.72
CA TRP A 162 3.84 -0.84 -1.99
C TRP A 162 2.46 -1.46 -1.79
N TYR A 163 1.98 -1.44 -0.55
CA TYR A 163 0.64 -1.86 -0.14
C TYR A 163 -0.25 -0.65 0.13
N THR A 164 -1.55 -0.90 0.25
CA THR A 164 -2.54 0.07 0.72
C THR A 164 -3.29 -0.59 1.86
N ASP A 165 -2.92 -0.19 3.06
CA ASP A 165 -3.38 -0.78 4.31
C ASP A 165 -4.67 -0.13 4.76
N THR A 166 -5.54 -0.92 5.38
CA THR A 166 -6.80 -0.52 6.01
C THR A 166 -6.82 -1.02 7.45
N PRO A 167 -7.65 -0.46 8.36
CA PRO A 167 -7.56 -0.80 9.77
C PRO A 167 -7.83 -2.28 10.05
N GLU A 168 -8.81 -2.86 9.36
CA GLU A 168 -9.22 -4.26 9.50
C GLU A 168 -8.68 -5.20 8.41
N GLY A 169 -7.87 -4.70 7.47
CA GLY A 169 -7.40 -5.47 6.31
C GLY A 169 -8.48 -5.74 5.24
N ASP A 170 -9.69 -5.20 5.41
CA ASP A 170 -10.75 -5.23 4.40
C ASP A 170 -10.46 -4.29 3.22
N PHE A 171 -11.02 -4.56 2.04
CA PHE A 171 -10.95 -3.63 0.92
C PHE A 171 -11.82 -2.39 1.16
N VAL A 172 -11.51 -1.29 0.48
CA VAL A 172 -12.37 -0.10 0.41
C VAL A 172 -12.94 0.00 -0.99
N VAL A 173 -14.22 -0.37 -1.12
CA VAL A 173 -14.98 -0.47 -2.37
C VAL A 173 -16.33 0.21 -2.17
N ASP A 174 -16.33 1.55 -2.18
CA ASP A 174 -17.48 2.37 -1.81
C ASP A 174 -17.38 3.79 -2.37
N TYR A 175 -18.50 4.52 -2.35
CA TYR A 175 -18.55 5.94 -2.70
C TYR A 175 -17.91 6.81 -1.61
N HIS A 176 -17.26 7.90 -2.03
CA HIS A 176 -16.87 8.94 -1.10
C HIS A 176 -18.13 9.61 -0.53
N PRO A 177 -18.23 9.82 0.79
CA PRO A 177 -19.46 10.35 1.41
C PRO A 177 -19.77 11.79 0.99
N ASP A 178 -18.74 12.58 0.68
CA ASP A 178 -18.87 14.02 0.44
C ASP A 178 -18.48 14.46 -0.99
N LEU A 179 -17.92 13.55 -1.82
CA LEU A 179 -17.45 13.87 -3.18
C LEU A 179 -18.32 13.10 -4.15
N GLU A 180 -19.30 13.77 -4.73
CA GLU A 180 -20.28 13.15 -5.62
C GLU A 180 -19.58 12.49 -6.82
N GLY A 181 -20.00 11.26 -7.12
CA GLY A 181 -19.48 10.49 -8.24
C GLY A 181 -18.09 9.87 -8.05
N LEU A 182 -17.38 10.16 -6.96
CA LEU A 182 -16.11 9.50 -6.64
C LEU A 182 -16.36 8.15 -5.96
N PHE A 183 -15.82 7.08 -6.54
CA PHE A 183 -15.91 5.71 -6.03
C PHE A 183 -14.52 5.12 -5.83
N PHE A 184 -14.25 4.51 -4.68
CA PHE A 184 -12.98 3.85 -4.40
C PHE A 184 -13.00 2.38 -4.80
N ALA A 185 -11.86 1.87 -5.28
CA ALA A 185 -11.58 0.45 -5.39
C ALA A 185 -10.11 0.21 -4.96
N THR A 186 -9.88 0.21 -3.64
CA THR A 186 -8.53 0.29 -3.05
C THR A 186 -8.43 -0.52 -1.75
N GLY A 187 -7.36 -0.32 -0.96
CA GLY A 187 -7.21 -0.96 0.34
C GLY A 187 -6.80 -2.43 0.25
N GLY A 188 -5.99 -2.80 -0.74
CA GLY A 188 -5.65 -4.20 -1.01
C GLY A 188 -4.89 -4.94 0.10
N ALA A 189 -4.40 -4.23 1.12
CA ALA A 189 -3.85 -4.73 2.39
C ALA A 189 -2.85 -5.91 2.27
N GLY A 190 -2.08 -5.95 1.19
CA GLY A 190 -1.10 -7.01 0.94
C GLY A 190 -1.67 -8.35 0.48
N HIS A 191 -2.97 -8.47 0.24
CA HIS A 191 -3.62 -9.75 -0.09
C HIS A 191 -4.50 -9.72 -1.34
N ALA A 192 -4.75 -8.54 -1.93
CA ALA A 192 -5.63 -8.37 -3.09
C ALA A 192 -5.22 -9.18 -4.34
N PHE A 193 -3.92 -9.46 -4.54
CA PHE A 193 -3.43 -10.10 -5.77
C PHE A 193 -4.07 -11.47 -6.03
N LYS A 194 -4.37 -12.26 -4.99
CA LYS A 194 -5.00 -13.58 -5.15
C LYS A 194 -6.42 -13.51 -5.73
N PHE A 195 -7.06 -12.34 -5.66
CA PHE A 195 -8.42 -12.10 -6.15
C PHE A 195 -8.46 -11.51 -7.56
N LEU A 196 -7.31 -11.33 -8.23
CA LEU A 196 -7.24 -10.74 -9.58
C LEU A 196 -8.30 -11.28 -10.56
N PRO A 197 -8.60 -12.59 -10.63
CA PRO A 197 -9.57 -13.11 -11.60
C PRO A 197 -11.03 -12.73 -11.31
N VAL A 198 -11.37 -12.34 -10.07
CA VAL A 198 -12.76 -12.18 -9.61
C VAL A 198 -13.09 -10.81 -9.02
N ILE A 199 -12.08 -10.06 -8.55
CA ILE A 199 -12.29 -8.84 -7.79
C ILE A 199 -13.04 -7.76 -8.58
N GLY A 200 -12.80 -7.68 -9.90
CA GLY A 200 -13.47 -6.72 -10.77
C GLY A 200 -14.99 -6.87 -10.78
N THR A 201 -15.50 -8.10 -10.74
CA THR A 201 -16.95 -8.37 -10.69
C THR A 201 -17.55 -7.85 -9.41
N HIS A 202 -16.92 -8.12 -8.26
CA HIS A 202 -17.41 -7.64 -6.98
C HIS A 202 -17.31 -6.11 -6.84
N VAL A 203 -16.27 -5.50 -7.40
CA VAL A 203 -16.14 -4.04 -7.48
C VAL A 203 -17.28 -3.45 -8.31
N ALA A 204 -17.57 -4.02 -9.47
CA ALA A 204 -18.69 -3.60 -10.32
C ALA A 204 -20.04 -3.77 -9.58
N ASP A 205 -20.26 -4.88 -8.89
CA ASP A 205 -21.48 -5.12 -8.12
C ASP A 205 -21.65 -4.09 -6.98
N CYS A 206 -20.57 -3.71 -6.29
CA CYS A 206 -20.62 -2.64 -5.29
C CYS A 206 -20.92 -1.28 -5.93
N PHE A 207 -20.26 -0.97 -7.04
CA PHE A 207 -20.45 0.27 -7.81
C PHE A 207 -21.89 0.42 -8.30
N GLU A 208 -22.46 -0.63 -8.89
CA GLU A 208 -23.83 -0.67 -9.40
C GLU A 208 -24.88 -0.94 -8.29
N ARG A 209 -24.45 -1.06 -7.02
CA ARG A 209 -25.29 -1.39 -5.86
C ARG A 209 -26.05 -2.72 -5.97
N LYS A 210 -25.52 -3.68 -6.73
CA LYS A 210 -26.01 -5.06 -6.87
C LYS A 210 -25.45 -5.99 -5.80
N ALA A 211 -24.30 -5.65 -5.21
CA ALA A 211 -23.69 -6.41 -4.13
C ALA A 211 -24.60 -6.46 -2.89
N SER A 212 -24.53 -7.57 -2.15
CA SER A 212 -25.28 -7.74 -0.91
C SER A 212 -24.93 -6.64 0.10
N THR A 213 -25.89 -6.30 0.97
CA THR A 213 -25.66 -5.32 2.05
C THR A 213 -24.48 -5.72 2.92
N ALA A 214 -24.33 -7.01 3.23
CA ALA A 214 -23.19 -7.51 4.02
C ALA A 214 -21.83 -7.25 3.35
N LEU A 215 -21.72 -7.41 2.03
CA LEU A 215 -20.48 -7.14 1.31
C LEU A 215 -20.19 -5.64 1.23
N ARG A 216 -21.20 -4.84 0.87
CA ARG A 216 -21.09 -3.38 0.82
C ARG A 216 -20.73 -2.80 2.18
N ASP A 217 -21.34 -3.30 3.25
CA ASP A 217 -21.00 -2.91 4.61
C ASP A 217 -19.56 -3.31 4.95
N LYS A 218 -19.13 -4.51 4.59
CA LYS A 218 -17.76 -4.98 4.86
C LYS A 218 -16.71 -4.12 4.17
N TRP A 219 -16.94 -3.71 2.93
CA TRP A 219 -15.98 -2.93 2.13
C TRP A 219 -16.27 -1.42 2.11
N ARG A 220 -17.13 -0.93 3.00
CA ARG A 220 -17.51 0.49 3.05
C ARG A 220 -16.33 1.38 3.42
N LEU A 221 -16.34 2.61 2.92
CA LEU A 221 -15.44 3.63 3.42
C LEU A 221 -15.91 4.07 4.83
N ARG A 222 -15.18 3.66 5.86
CA ARG A 222 -15.49 4.05 7.24
C ARG A 222 -15.24 5.55 7.43
N ARG A 223 -16.19 6.23 8.07
CA ARG A 223 -16.02 7.63 8.49
C ARG A 223 -15.00 7.72 9.63
N ALA A 224 -14.25 8.80 9.65
CA ALA A 224 -13.35 9.10 10.75
C ALA A 224 -14.15 9.23 12.06
N VAL A 225 -13.70 8.54 13.10
CA VAL A 225 -14.28 8.66 14.45
C VAL A 225 -13.43 9.66 15.23
N GLY A 226 -14.05 10.63 15.91
CA GLY A 226 -13.33 11.54 16.82
C GLY A 226 -12.25 12.41 16.17
N GLY A 227 -12.36 12.71 14.86
CA GLY A 227 -11.38 13.55 14.15
C GLY A 227 -10.05 12.85 13.83
N GLU A 228 -10.02 11.52 13.84
CA GLU A 228 -8.85 10.75 13.41
C GLU A 228 -8.45 11.11 11.97
N THR A 229 -7.17 11.40 11.76
CA THR A 229 -6.61 11.78 10.45
C THR A 229 -5.58 10.79 9.92
N THR A 230 -5.19 9.82 10.74
CA THR A 230 -4.16 8.82 10.43
C THR A 230 -4.66 7.42 10.73
N LEU A 231 -4.24 6.47 9.89
CA LEU A 231 -4.58 5.07 10.01
C LEU A 231 -3.97 4.50 11.30
N ARG A 232 -4.83 3.95 12.16
CA ARG A 232 -4.40 3.16 13.33
C ARG A 232 -4.45 1.67 12.98
N MET A 233 -3.30 1.16 12.57
CA MET A 233 -3.07 -0.27 12.39
C MET A 233 -2.99 -0.95 13.77
N ALA A 234 -4.11 -1.44 14.29
CA ALA A 234 -4.14 -2.18 15.57
C ALA A 234 -3.41 -3.55 15.50
N GLY A 235 -3.09 -4.00 14.29
CA GLY A 235 -2.52 -5.32 14.03
C GLY A 235 -3.64 -6.37 13.98
N ASP A 236 -3.93 -6.87 12.79
CA ASP A 236 -4.91 -7.95 12.53
C ASP A 236 -4.31 -9.36 12.74
N GLY A 237 -3.11 -9.43 13.32
CA GLY A 237 -2.34 -10.67 13.48
C GLY A 237 -1.62 -11.15 12.21
N SER A 238 -1.81 -10.50 11.05
CA SER A 238 -1.13 -10.87 9.80
C SER A 238 0.31 -10.36 9.72
N ARG A 239 0.64 -9.31 10.48
CA ARG A 239 1.93 -8.62 10.44
C ARG A 239 2.84 -9.02 11.58
N ALA A 240 4.11 -9.26 11.26
CA ALA A 240 5.12 -9.63 12.24
C ALA A 240 6.40 -8.80 12.13
N GLY A 241 7.19 -8.84 13.21
CA GLY A 241 8.44 -8.10 13.38
C GLY A 241 8.23 -6.62 13.75
N PRO A 242 9.23 -5.75 13.50
CA PRO A 242 9.22 -4.37 14.01
C PRO A 242 8.04 -3.53 13.51
N ALA A 243 7.68 -2.52 14.30
CA ALA A 243 6.68 -1.52 13.94
C ALA A 243 7.03 -0.77 12.64
N LEU A 244 6.04 -0.11 12.05
CA LEU A 244 6.18 0.67 10.80
C LEU A 244 7.33 1.68 10.95
N ARG A 245 8.33 1.59 10.07
CA ARG A 245 9.48 2.49 10.11
C ARG A 245 9.35 3.60 9.07
N LYS A 246 9.40 4.85 9.50
CA LYS A 246 9.53 5.99 8.60
C LYS A 246 10.96 6.05 8.03
N LEU A 247 11.09 6.15 6.72
CA LEU A 247 12.38 6.30 6.05
C LEU A 247 12.94 7.70 6.27
N SER A 248 14.26 7.80 6.42
CA SER A 248 14.92 9.10 6.44
C SER A 248 14.82 9.78 5.06
N PRO A 249 14.97 11.12 4.97
CA PRO A 249 15.04 11.81 3.69
C PRO A 249 16.11 11.22 2.74
N GLN A 250 17.25 10.79 3.29
CA GLN A 250 18.34 10.18 2.52
C GLN A 250 17.99 8.77 2.01
N GLU A 251 17.26 7.97 2.79
CA GLU A 251 16.75 6.67 2.34
C GLU A 251 15.66 6.85 1.29
N GLN A 252 14.71 7.75 1.53
CA GLN A 252 13.61 8.04 0.60
C GLN A 252 14.10 8.62 -0.73
N ALA A 253 15.19 9.40 -0.74
CA ALA A 253 15.79 9.92 -1.96
C ALA A 253 16.29 8.81 -2.91
N LYS A 254 16.67 7.65 -2.36
CA LYS A 254 17.16 6.47 -3.11
C LYS A 254 16.03 5.58 -3.66
N LEU A 255 14.78 5.86 -3.27
CA LEU A 255 13.60 5.15 -3.77
C LEU A 255 13.18 5.57 -5.18
#